data_AF-A0A238YZ48-F1
#
_entry.id   AF-A0A238YZ48-F1
#
_cell.length_a   1.000
_cell.length_b   1.000
_cell.length_c   1.000
_cell.angle_alpha   90.00
_cell.angle_beta   90.00
_cell.angle_gamma   90.00
#
_symmetry.space_group_name_H-M   'P 1'
#
loop_
_entity.id
_entity.type
_entity.pdbx_description
1 polymer ?
#
loop_
_entity_poly.entity_id
_entity_poly.type
_entity_poly.pdbx_seq_one_letter_code
_entity_poly.pdbx_strand_id
1 'polypeptide(L)'
;MKHLFLIVFLSIFSVSTNYSQQNSEKKMVKKVIKTDEEWKAALTPEQYYILRQKGTDRPSEAGYTSHFEKGTYHCAACDLQLFESNSKFESHCGWPSFDDAIDGTVEYVLDKTHGMVRTEIICAACDGHLGHIFNDGPKETTGERYCVNTTSIKFVKAEK
;
A
#
# COMPACT_ATOMS: atom_id res chain seq x y z
N MET A 1 -71.85 11.33 35.18
CA MET A 1 -71.18 12.63 35.34
C MET A 1 -70.45 12.93 34.04
N LYS A 2 -70.82 14.02 33.38
CA LYS A 2 -70.22 14.53 32.14
C LYS A 2 -68.84 15.14 32.44
N HIS A 3 -68.08 15.37 31.37
CA HIS A 3 -66.85 16.19 31.23
C HIS A 3 -65.52 15.42 31.40
N LEU A 4 -64.44 15.64 30.63
CA LEU A 4 -64.15 16.47 29.45
C LEU A 4 -62.65 16.25 29.11
N PHE A 5 -62.31 16.15 27.81
CA PHE A 5 -61.01 16.35 27.13
C PHE A 5 -59.66 15.92 27.76
N LEU A 6 -58.86 15.15 27.01
CA LEU A 6 -57.68 15.69 26.33
C LEU A 6 -57.19 14.76 25.21
N ILE A 7 -57.08 15.30 24.00
CA ILE A 7 -56.42 14.69 22.85
C ILE A 7 -54.91 14.89 23.04
N VAL A 8 -54.13 13.82 22.92
CA VAL A 8 -52.71 13.91 22.55
C VAL A 8 -52.46 12.94 21.40
N PHE A 9 -52.46 13.51 20.19
CA PHE A 9 -51.85 12.92 19.01
C PHE A 9 -50.34 12.87 19.26
N LEU A 10 -49.75 11.68 19.39
CA LEU A 10 -48.32 11.49 19.17
C LEU A 10 -48.16 10.56 17.98
N SER A 11 -48.02 11.18 16.82
CA SER A 11 -47.50 10.62 15.59
C SER A 11 -46.16 9.93 15.87
N ILE A 12 -46.17 8.61 15.95
CA ILE A 12 -44.94 7.83 15.93
C ILE A 12 -44.45 7.86 14.47
N PHE A 13 -43.62 8.86 14.20
CA PHE A 13 -42.88 9.00 12.96
C PHE A 13 -42.13 7.70 12.67
N SER A 14 -42.46 7.11 11.53
CA SER A 14 -41.72 6.04 10.87
C SER A 14 -40.30 6.50 10.60
N VAL A 15 -39.35 6.13 11.46
CA VAL A 15 -37.93 6.22 11.15
C VAL A 15 -37.49 4.89 10.57
N SER A 16 -37.80 4.69 9.30
CA SER A 16 -37.04 3.76 8.46
C SER A 16 -35.68 4.40 8.19
N THR A 17 -34.73 4.16 9.09
CA THR A 17 -33.31 4.42 8.83
C THR A 17 -32.87 3.51 7.69
N ASN A 18 -32.87 4.07 6.48
CA ASN A 18 -32.09 3.56 5.36
C ASN A 18 -30.62 3.71 5.75
N TYR A 19 -30.05 2.66 6.34
CA TYR A 19 -28.62 2.52 6.51
C TYR A 19 -28.05 2.18 5.12
N SER A 20 -27.88 3.19 4.28
CA SER A 20 -27.10 3.06 3.06
C SER A 20 -25.67 2.72 3.46
N GLN A 21 -25.34 1.42 3.46
CA GLN A 21 -23.97 0.95 3.46
C GLN A 21 -23.29 1.58 2.23
N GLN A 22 -22.47 2.61 2.47
CA GLN A 22 -21.46 3.00 1.51
C GLN A 22 -20.43 1.86 1.46
N ASN A 23 -20.69 0.90 0.58
CA ASN A 23 -19.70 -0.09 0.20
C ASN A 23 -18.73 0.66 -0.72
N SER A 24 -17.57 1.07 -0.21
CA SER A 24 -16.49 1.51 -1.08
C SER A 24 -16.08 0.29 -1.91
N GLU A 25 -16.25 0.38 -3.23
CA GLU A 25 -15.73 -0.63 -4.14
C GLU A 25 -14.20 -0.60 -4.07
N LYS A 26 -13.62 -1.34 -3.12
CA LYS A 26 -12.18 -1.58 -3.09
C LYS A 26 -11.83 -2.24 -4.41
N LYS A 27 -11.06 -1.55 -5.25
CA LYS A 27 -10.63 -2.05 -6.56
C LYS A 27 -9.81 -3.34 -6.33
N MET A 28 -10.43 -4.48 -6.59
CA MET A 28 -9.81 -5.78 -6.38
C MET A 28 -8.68 -5.98 -7.40
N VAL A 29 -7.44 -6.03 -6.93
CA VAL A 29 -6.27 -6.32 -7.76
C VAL A 29 -6.29 -7.81 -8.14
N LYS A 30 -6.10 -8.11 -9.44
CA LYS A 30 -6.02 -9.49 -9.93
C LYS A 30 -4.74 -10.16 -9.42
N LYS A 31 -4.87 -11.31 -8.75
CA LYS A 31 -3.72 -12.10 -8.31
C LYS A 31 -2.93 -12.68 -9.47
N VAL A 32 -1.62 -12.62 -9.37
CA VAL A 32 -0.65 -13.24 -10.29
C VAL A 32 -0.13 -14.52 -9.65
N ILE A 33 -0.49 -15.65 -10.24
CA ILE A 33 -0.09 -16.97 -9.77
C ILE A 33 0.97 -17.52 -10.72
N LYS A 34 2.14 -17.83 -10.16
CA LYS A 34 3.26 -18.49 -10.84
C LYS A 34 3.96 -19.41 -9.85
N THR A 35 4.54 -20.48 -10.38
CA THR A 35 5.44 -21.40 -9.68
C THR A 35 6.75 -20.72 -9.30
N ASP A 36 7.50 -21.35 -8.40
CA ASP A 36 8.81 -20.85 -8.00
C ASP A 36 9.81 -20.84 -9.17
N GLU A 37 9.76 -21.87 -10.00
CA GLU A 37 10.59 -22.02 -11.20
C GLU A 37 10.28 -20.93 -12.23
N GLU A 38 9.01 -20.60 -12.45
CA GLU A 38 8.60 -19.50 -13.31
C GLU A 38 9.08 -18.15 -12.78
N TRP A 39 9.07 -17.95 -11.46
CA TRP A 39 9.62 -16.73 -10.86
C TRP A 39 11.13 -16.65 -11.01
N LYS A 40 11.86 -17.74 -10.75
CA LYS A 40 13.32 -17.82 -10.96
C LYS A 40 13.71 -17.57 -12.41
N ALA A 41 12.88 -17.98 -13.36
CA ALA A 41 13.11 -17.74 -14.78
C ALA A 41 12.78 -16.30 -15.21
N ALA A 42 11.80 -15.66 -14.59
CA ALA A 42 11.32 -14.33 -14.96
C ALA A 42 12.09 -13.17 -14.29
N LEU A 43 12.70 -13.41 -13.14
CA LEU A 43 13.37 -12.39 -12.31
C LEU A 43 14.89 -12.52 -12.39
N THR A 44 15.61 -11.41 -12.21
CA THR A 44 17.06 -11.52 -11.91
C THR A 44 17.27 -12.22 -10.57
N PRO A 45 18.46 -12.79 -10.31
CA PRO A 45 18.77 -13.39 -9.01
C PRO A 45 18.52 -12.44 -7.82
N GLU A 46 18.86 -11.16 -7.96
CA GLU A 46 18.67 -10.13 -6.94
C GLU A 46 17.18 -9.81 -6.74
N GLN A 47 16.43 -9.66 -7.83
CA GLN A 47 14.98 -9.47 -7.77
C GLN A 47 14.30 -10.66 -7.11
N TYR A 48 14.68 -11.88 -7.46
CA TYR A 48 14.12 -13.09 -6.84
C TYR A 48 14.45 -13.15 -5.34
N TYR A 49 15.70 -12.87 -4.95
CA TYR A 49 16.11 -12.81 -3.56
C TYR A 49 15.27 -11.81 -2.75
N ILE A 50 15.06 -10.61 -3.28
CA ILE A 50 14.30 -9.57 -2.57
C ILE A 50 12.80 -9.89 -2.58
N LEU A 51 12.20 -10.02 -3.77
CA LEU A 51 10.74 -10.16 -3.92
C LEU A 51 10.21 -11.50 -3.42
N ARG A 52 10.98 -12.59 -3.52
CA ARG A 52 10.48 -13.94 -3.17
C ARG A 52 11.08 -14.50 -1.90
N GLN A 53 12.33 -14.17 -1.59
CA GLN A 53 13.02 -14.65 -0.39
C GLN A 53 13.05 -13.60 0.74
N LYS A 54 12.34 -12.48 0.57
CA LYS A 54 12.24 -11.39 1.55
C LYS A 54 13.60 -10.79 1.93
N GLY A 55 14.51 -10.77 0.96
CA GLY A 55 15.80 -10.10 1.10
C GLY A 55 15.65 -8.58 1.22
N THR A 56 16.73 -7.91 1.59
CA THR A 56 16.79 -6.44 1.68
C THR A 56 18.01 -5.94 0.92
N ASP A 57 17.83 -4.94 0.06
CA ASP A 57 18.91 -4.20 -0.58
C ASP A 57 19.84 -3.60 0.50
N ARG A 58 21.13 -3.46 0.20
CA ARG A 58 22.00 -2.66 1.07
C ARG A 58 21.58 -1.18 0.97
N PRO A 59 21.60 -0.42 2.08
CA PRO A 59 21.28 1.00 2.03
C PRO A 59 22.26 1.73 1.10
N SER A 60 21.72 2.59 0.22
CA SER A 60 22.50 3.32 -0.78
C SER A 60 21.73 4.54 -1.30
N GLU A 61 22.46 5.57 -1.73
CA GLU A 61 21.91 6.69 -2.51
C GLU A 61 21.68 6.33 -4.00
N ALA A 62 22.16 5.17 -4.44
CA ALA A 62 21.98 4.72 -5.82
C ALA A 62 20.56 4.20 -6.10
N GLY A 63 20.28 3.93 -7.38
CA GLY A 63 19.01 3.35 -7.80
C GLY A 63 17.87 4.36 -7.72
N TYR A 64 16.82 4.03 -6.96
CA TYR A 64 15.65 4.90 -6.82
C TYR A 64 15.64 5.73 -5.53
N THR A 65 16.67 5.62 -4.68
CA THR A 65 16.75 6.39 -3.43
C THR A 65 16.73 7.89 -3.71
N SER A 66 17.68 8.41 -4.49
CA SER A 66 17.74 9.84 -4.86
C SER A 66 17.03 10.17 -6.19
N HIS A 67 16.14 9.30 -6.67
CA HIS A 67 15.41 9.48 -7.93
C HIS A 67 14.08 10.21 -7.71
N PHE A 68 13.87 11.37 -8.33
CA PHE A 68 12.67 12.22 -8.14
C PHE A 68 11.99 12.66 -9.45
N GLU A 69 12.22 11.93 -10.54
CA GLU A 69 11.50 12.20 -11.80
C GLU A 69 10.00 11.93 -11.68
N LYS A 70 9.20 12.67 -12.45
CA LYS A 70 7.74 12.50 -12.51
C LYS A 70 7.36 11.23 -13.27
N GLY A 71 6.59 10.39 -12.60
CA GLY A 71 6.15 9.09 -13.09
C GLY A 71 5.57 8.23 -11.98
N THR A 72 5.65 6.92 -12.16
CA THR A 72 5.09 5.92 -11.25
C THR A 72 6.08 4.78 -11.01
N TYR A 73 6.01 4.15 -9.84
CA TYR A 73 6.85 3.03 -9.46
C TYR A 73 6.01 1.76 -9.43
N HIS A 74 6.43 0.76 -10.19
CA HIS A 74 5.70 -0.47 -10.43
C HIS A 74 6.43 -1.63 -9.74
N CYS A 75 5.70 -2.66 -9.32
CA CYS A 75 6.30 -3.90 -8.85
C CYS A 75 7.19 -4.49 -9.95
N ALA A 76 8.47 -4.74 -9.65
CA ALA A 76 9.41 -5.26 -10.63
C ALA A 76 9.05 -6.69 -11.12
N ALA A 77 8.22 -7.43 -10.38
CA ALA A 77 7.84 -8.80 -10.74
C ALA A 77 6.57 -8.91 -11.60
N CYS A 78 5.60 -8.02 -11.42
CA CYS A 78 4.27 -8.18 -12.02
C CYS A 78 3.69 -6.90 -12.62
N ASP A 79 4.45 -5.81 -12.58
CA ASP A 79 4.12 -4.53 -13.23
C ASP A 79 2.88 -3.83 -12.66
N LEU A 80 2.38 -4.26 -11.50
CA LEU A 80 1.37 -3.51 -10.78
C LEU A 80 1.94 -2.14 -10.38
N GLN A 81 1.25 -1.05 -10.69
CA GLN A 81 1.59 0.29 -10.22
C GLN A 81 1.39 0.35 -8.69
N LEU A 82 2.43 0.71 -7.94
CA LEU A 82 2.43 0.70 -6.48
C LEU A 82 2.44 2.10 -5.88
N PHE A 83 3.29 2.99 -6.42
CA PHE A 83 3.52 4.31 -5.86
C PHE A 83 3.54 5.38 -6.95
N GLU A 84 3.04 6.56 -6.62
CA GLU A 84 3.18 7.74 -7.47
C GLU A 84 4.40 8.56 -7.06
N SER A 85 5.11 9.14 -8.03
CA SER A 85 6.26 10.03 -7.73
C SER A 85 5.92 11.23 -6.83
N ASN A 86 4.65 11.64 -6.75
CA ASN A 86 4.20 12.71 -5.85
C ASN A 86 4.25 12.32 -4.36
N SER A 87 4.13 11.03 -4.05
CA SER A 87 4.26 10.50 -2.68
C SER A 87 5.72 10.30 -2.26
N LYS A 88 6.67 10.40 -3.20
CA LYS A 88 8.08 10.15 -2.91
C LYS A 88 8.71 11.33 -2.19
N PHE A 89 9.47 11.06 -1.13
CA PHE A 89 10.20 12.07 -0.37
C PHE A 89 11.62 11.61 -0.01
N GLU A 90 12.45 12.57 0.40
CA GLU A 90 13.82 12.32 0.88
C GLU A 90 13.78 12.00 2.38
N SER A 91 14.12 10.77 2.76
CA SER A 91 14.10 10.31 4.15
C SER A 91 15.50 10.10 4.73
N HIS A 92 16.55 10.07 3.89
CA HIS A 92 17.90 9.67 4.26
C HIS A 92 18.01 8.29 4.94
N CYS A 93 17.02 7.41 4.76
CA CYS A 93 17.07 6.06 5.34
C CYS A 93 17.96 5.09 4.54
N GLY A 94 18.39 5.48 3.33
CA GLY A 94 19.18 4.64 2.42
C GLY A 94 18.36 3.80 1.44
N TRP A 95 17.04 3.99 1.39
CA TRP A 95 16.12 3.34 0.44
C TRP A 95 15.06 4.31 -0.07
N PRO A 96 14.48 4.05 -1.26
CA PRO A 96 13.28 4.76 -1.74
C PRO A 96 12.21 4.86 -0.64
N SER A 97 11.71 6.08 -0.43
CA SER A 97 10.72 6.38 0.60
C SER A 97 9.51 7.09 -0.01
N PHE A 98 8.33 6.55 0.28
CA PHE A 98 7.04 7.11 -0.12
C PHE A 98 6.18 7.35 1.12
N ASP A 99 5.35 8.37 1.12
CA ASP A 99 4.42 8.66 2.22
C ASP A 99 3.02 8.08 1.99
N ASP A 100 2.74 7.60 0.78
CA ASP A 100 1.47 6.98 0.42
C ASP A 100 1.66 5.90 -0.65
N ALA A 101 0.75 4.93 -0.70
CA ALA A 101 0.70 3.89 -1.73
C ALA A 101 -0.63 3.97 -2.49
N ILE A 102 -0.65 3.50 -3.73
CA ILE A 102 -1.92 3.45 -4.50
C ILE A 102 -2.87 2.48 -3.80
N ASP A 103 -4.08 2.95 -3.50
CA ASP A 103 -5.05 2.19 -2.72
C ASP A 103 -5.29 0.78 -3.30
N GLY A 104 -5.23 -0.22 -2.41
CA GLY A 104 -5.41 -1.62 -2.75
C GLY A 104 -4.22 -2.32 -3.44
N THR A 105 -3.10 -1.63 -3.68
CA THR A 105 -1.94 -2.21 -4.41
C THR A 105 -0.85 -2.77 -3.50
N VAL A 106 -0.84 -2.37 -2.23
CA VAL A 106 0.07 -2.85 -1.19
C VAL A 106 -0.73 -3.54 -0.08
N GLU A 107 -0.23 -4.67 0.41
CA GLU A 107 -0.76 -5.38 1.58
C GLU A 107 0.26 -5.37 2.73
N TYR A 108 -0.24 -5.48 3.95
CA TYR A 108 0.54 -5.35 5.18
C TYR A 108 0.61 -6.69 5.91
N VAL A 109 1.83 -7.11 6.26
CA VAL A 109 2.07 -8.39 6.92
C VAL A 109 2.90 -8.16 8.18
N LEU A 110 2.49 -8.79 9.29
CA LEU A 110 3.25 -8.73 10.54
C LEU A 110 4.59 -9.45 10.38
N ASP A 111 5.69 -8.74 10.63
CA ASP A 111 7.05 -9.27 10.58
C ASP A 111 7.68 -9.28 11.98
N LYS A 112 8.04 -10.48 12.45
CA LYS A 112 8.72 -10.72 13.73
C LYS A 112 10.16 -11.21 13.60
N THR A 113 10.73 -11.13 12.40
CA THR A 113 12.09 -11.59 12.12
C THR A 113 13.14 -10.70 12.80
N HIS A 114 14.34 -11.23 12.99
CA HIS A 114 15.48 -10.50 13.57
C HIS A 114 15.24 -9.89 14.97
N GLY A 115 14.26 -10.43 15.73
CA GLY A 115 13.93 -9.94 17.07
C GLY A 115 13.22 -8.58 17.11
N MET A 116 12.73 -8.09 15.96
CA MET A 116 11.98 -6.84 15.83
C MET A 116 10.50 -7.12 15.59
N VAL A 117 9.64 -6.13 15.84
CA VAL A 117 8.23 -6.15 15.40
C VAL A 117 8.05 -5.03 14.39
N ARG A 118 7.79 -5.40 13.14
CA ARG A 118 7.63 -4.48 12.01
C ARG A 118 6.40 -4.87 11.19
N THR A 119 6.01 -3.98 10.28
CA THR A 119 4.98 -4.27 9.29
C THR A 119 5.65 -4.33 7.92
N GLU A 120 5.76 -5.53 7.37
CA GLU A 120 6.18 -5.77 6.00
C GLU A 120 5.11 -5.23 5.04
N ILE A 121 5.56 -4.65 3.93
CA ILE A 121 4.71 -4.30 2.79
C ILE A 121 5.01 -5.25 1.62
N ILE A 122 3.96 -5.82 1.05
CA ILE A 122 4.02 -6.74 -0.10
C ILE A 122 3.12 -6.24 -1.24
N CYS A 123 3.45 -6.63 -2.48
CA CYS A 123 2.60 -6.36 -3.63
C CYS A 123 1.30 -7.17 -3.57
N ALA A 124 0.14 -6.50 -3.61
CA ALA A 124 -1.17 -7.14 -3.54
C ALA A 124 -1.42 -8.12 -4.69
N ALA A 125 -0.82 -7.91 -5.87
CA ALA A 125 -1.01 -8.81 -7.02
C ALA A 125 -0.21 -10.12 -6.89
N CYS A 126 1.08 -10.05 -6.54
CA CYS A 126 1.99 -11.21 -6.67
C CYS A 126 2.60 -11.68 -5.34
N ASP A 127 2.26 -11.05 -4.21
CA ASP A 127 2.82 -11.32 -2.89
C ASP A 127 4.33 -11.09 -2.79
N GLY A 128 4.89 -10.32 -3.73
CA GLY A 128 6.31 -9.97 -3.73
C GLY A 128 6.65 -9.02 -2.60
N HIS A 129 7.70 -9.33 -1.83
CA HIS A 129 8.23 -8.45 -0.79
C HIS A 129 8.73 -7.13 -1.38
N LEU A 130 8.27 -6.01 -0.81
CA LEU A 130 8.65 -4.67 -1.22
C LEU A 130 9.56 -4.01 -0.19
N GLY A 131 9.27 -4.17 1.10
CA GLY A 131 10.01 -3.54 2.20
C GLY A 131 9.18 -3.48 3.47
N HIS A 132 9.23 -2.36 4.19
CA HIS A 132 8.47 -2.15 5.43
C HIS A 132 7.83 -0.77 5.49
N ILE A 133 6.77 -0.63 6.28
CA ILE A 133 6.16 0.66 6.62
C ILE A 133 6.47 1.06 8.06
N PHE A 134 6.68 2.36 8.26
CA PHE A 134 6.97 3.00 9.55
C PHE A 134 6.11 4.25 9.76
N ASN A 135 5.92 4.68 11.01
CA ASN A 135 5.14 5.86 11.39
C ASN A 135 6.01 7.10 11.64
N ASP A 136 7.09 7.25 10.87
CA ASP A 136 8.08 8.32 10.98
C ASP A 136 8.23 9.09 9.65
N GLY A 137 7.17 9.14 8.86
CA GLY A 137 7.09 9.93 7.63
C GLY A 137 6.76 11.41 7.86
N PRO A 138 6.52 12.17 6.77
CA PRO A 138 6.17 13.59 6.83
C PRO A 138 4.84 13.78 7.56
N LYS A 139 4.83 14.62 8.61
CA LYS A 139 3.65 14.81 9.48
C LYS A 139 2.56 15.67 8.82
N GLU A 140 2.96 16.46 7.83
CA GLU A 140 2.10 17.32 7.04
C GLU A 140 1.22 16.56 6.04
N THR A 141 1.54 15.30 5.75
CA THR A 141 0.77 14.42 4.87
C THR A 141 0.15 13.26 5.65
N THR A 142 0.74 12.07 5.60
CA THR A 142 0.20 10.83 6.21
C THR A 142 0.86 10.49 7.53
N GLY A 143 2.09 10.98 7.77
CA GLY A 143 2.96 10.52 8.86
C GLY A 143 3.54 9.12 8.64
N GLU A 144 3.25 8.47 7.52
CA GLU A 144 3.72 7.13 7.18
C GLU A 144 4.96 7.20 6.26
N ARG A 145 5.81 6.19 6.36
CA ARG A 145 6.96 6.00 5.48
C ARG A 145 7.00 4.56 4.99
N TYR A 146 6.68 4.38 3.72
CA TYR A 146 6.92 3.17 2.95
C TYR A 146 8.40 3.14 2.56
N CYS A 147 9.18 2.33 3.26
CA CYS A 147 10.61 2.13 3.02
C CYS A 147 10.79 0.92 2.09
N VAL A 148 11.09 1.18 0.82
CA VAL A 148 10.96 0.19 -0.27
C VAL A 148 12.33 -0.17 -0.84
N ASN A 149 12.57 -1.45 -1.07
CA ASN A 149 13.77 -1.91 -1.78
C ASN A 149 13.77 -1.39 -3.23
N THR A 150 14.87 -0.77 -3.66
CA THR A 150 15.06 -0.33 -5.06
C THR A 150 14.82 -1.49 -6.04
N THR A 151 15.37 -2.67 -5.74
CA THR A 151 15.31 -3.84 -6.62
C THR A 151 13.90 -4.45 -6.71
N SER A 152 13.00 -4.13 -5.76
CA SER A 152 11.62 -4.62 -5.77
C SER A 152 10.68 -3.82 -6.70
N ILE A 153 11.13 -2.66 -7.18
CA ILE A 153 10.34 -1.75 -8.01
C ILE A 153 11.06 -1.39 -9.31
N LYS A 154 10.30 -0.87 -10.27
CA LYS A 154 10.81 -0.25 -11.48
C LYS A 154 10.08 1.07 -11.75
N PHE A 155 10.76 2.02 -12.38
CA PHE A 155 10.18 3.33 -12.67
C PHE A 155 9.61 3.40 -14.09
N VAL A 156 8.41 3.96 -14.22
CA VAL A 156 7.76 4.30 -15.49
C VAL A 156 7.56 5.81 -15.53
N LYS A 157 8.26 6.47 -16.45
CA LYS A 157 8.21 7.93 -16.64
C LYS A 157 6.82 8.36 -17.14
N ALA A 158 6.32 9.48 -16.64
CA ALA A 158 5.09 10.07 -17.14
C ALA A 158 5.25 10.51 -18.61
N GLU A 159 4.25 10.23 -19.44
CA GLU A 159 4.19 10.80 -20.80
C GLU A 159 3.98 12.32 -20.73
N LYS A 160 4.57 13.03 -21.70
CA LYS A 160 4.52 14.51 -21.79
C LYS A 160 3.22 15.01 -22.38
#